data_AF-A0A536D644-F1
#
_entry.id   AF-A0A536D644-F1
#
_cell.length_a   1.000
_cell.length_b   1.000
_cell.length_c   1.000
_cell.angle_alpha   90.00
_cell.angle_beta   90.00
_cell.angle_gamma   90.00
#
_symmetry.space_group_name_H-M   'P 1'
#
loop_
_entity.id
_entity.type
_entity.pdbx_description
1 polymer ?
#
loop_
_entity_poly.entity_id
_entity_poly.type
_entity_poly.pdbx_seq_one_letter_code
_entity_poly.pdbx_strand_id
1 'polypeptide(L)'
;MSRADELKRMVRDVPDFPQPGITFRDITPLLADRKTFGEVIDLMSVHWKDKGTTLVAAIEARGFIPGAAIAIRLDAGFIPIRKSG
;
A
#
# COMPACT_ATOMS: atom_id res chain seq x y z
N MET A 1 -8.30 -15.07 -14.43
CA MET A 1 -7.70 -14.61 -13.17
C MET A 1 -7.21 -13.19 -13.40
N SER A 2 -7.51 -12.23 -12.53
CA SER A 2 -7.09 -10.83 -12.76
C SER A 2 -5.62 -10.63 -12.34
N ARG A 3 -4.96 -9.58 -12.86
CA ARG A 3 -3.62 -9.21 -12.42
C ARG A 3 -3.56 -8.94 -10.91
N ALA A 4 -4.62 -8.34 -10.36
CA ALA A 4 -4.75 -8.16 -8.91
C ALA A 4 -4.75 -9.49 -8.14
N ASP A 5 -5.32 -10.56 -8.71
CA ASP A 5 -5.31 -11.88 -8.07
C ASP A 5 -3.93 -12.54 -8.10
N GLU A 6 -3.09 -12.24 -9.10
CA GLU A 6 -1.69 -12.68 -9.13
C GLU A 6 -0.87 -11.96 -8.05
N LEU A 7 -1.03 -10.64 -7.95
CA LEU A 7 -0.34 -9.81 -6.95
C LEU A 7 -0.70 -10.23 -5.51
N LYS A 8 -1.96 -10.61 -5.27
CA LYS A 8 -2.40 -11.14 -3.96
C LYS A 8 -1.63 -12.38 -3.53
N ARG A 9 -1.09 -13.20 -4.46
CA ARG A 9 -0.30 -14.40 -4.13
C ARG A 9 1.05 -14.07 -3.50
N MET A 10 1.52 -12.84 -3.65
CA MET A 10 2.76 -12.37 -3.01
C MET A 10 2.54 -11.90 -1.57
N VAL A 11 1.29 -11.79 -1.12
CA VAL A 11 0.94 -11.47 0.26
C VAL A 11 0.94 -12.76 1.07
N ARG A 12 1.76 -12.82 2.11
CA ARG A 12 1.86 -14.00 2.98
C ARG A 12 0.91 -13.87 4.16
N ASP A 13 0.31 -14.97 4.54
CA ASP A 13 -0.45 -15.09 5.79
C ASP A 13 0.50 -15.49 6.91
N VAL A 14 0.55 -14.68 7.96
CA VAL A 14 1.28 -14.95 9.20
C VAL A 14 0.24 -15.10 10.31
N PRO A 15 -0.09 -16.34 10.72
CA PRO A 15 -1.08 -16.56 11.78
C PRO A 15 -0.55 -16.07 13.13
N ASP A 16 -1.48 -15.72 14.02
CA ASP A 16 -1.26 -15.33 15.41
C ASP A 16 -0.30 -14.15 15.62
N PHE A 17 -0.31 -13.18 14.68
CA PHE A 17 0.52 -11.98 14.76
C PHE A 17 -0.33 -10.70 14.64
N PRO A 18 -0.11 -9.67 15.49
CA PRO A 18 0.85 -9.63 16.60
C PRO A 18 0.37 -10.36 17.86
N GLN A 19 -0.85 -10.91 17.86
CA GLN A 19 -1.47 -11.61 18.99
C GLN A 19 -2.28 -12.81 18.47
N PRO A 20 -2.54 -13.82 19.33
CA PRO A 20 -3.34 -14.99 18.95
C PRO A 20 -4.71 -14.63 18.36
N GLY A 21 -5.12 -15.36 17.32
CA GLY A 21 -6.39 -15.16 16.62
C GLY A 21 -6.35 -14.10 15.51
N ILE A 22 -5.21 -13.45 15.27
CA ILE A 22 -5.03 -12.47 14.17
C ILE A 22 -4.16 -13.09 13.07
N THR A 23 -4.67 -13.15 11.83
CA THR A 23 -3.85 -13.44 10.65
C THR A 23 -3.30 -12.15 10.06
N PHE A 24 -2.00 -11.93 10.23
CA PHE A 24 -1.30 -10.79 9.63
C PHE A 24 -1.03 -11.02 8.15
N ARG A 25 -1.40 -10.03 7.32
CA ARG A 25 -1.14 -10.01 5.88
C ARG A 25 0.20 -9.32 5.62
N ASP A 26 1.25 -10.10 5.49
CA ASP A 26 2.59 -9.61 5.20
C ASP A 26 2.74 -9.27 3.71
N ILE A 27 2.80 -7.97 3.43
CA ILE A 27 3.00 -7.42 2.09
C ILE A 27 4.47 -7.20 1.74
N THR A 28 5.41 -7.47 2.65
CA THR A 28 6.83 -7.18 2.42
C THR A 28 7.43 -7.87 1.19
N PRO A 29 7.03 -9.09 0.77
CA PRO A 29 7.53 -9.68 -0.48
C PRO A 29 7.08 -8.91 -1.72
N LEU A 30 5.85 -8.40 -1.70
CA LEU A 30 5.29 -7.55 -2.77
C LEU A 30 6.03 -6.21 -2.83
N LEU A 31 6.38 -5.62 -1.68
CA LEU A 31 7.15 -4.39 -1.61
C LEU A 31 8.62 -4.57 -2.05
N ALA A 32 9.22 -5.73 -1.76
CA ALA A 32 10.62 -6.03 -2.09
C ALA A 32 10.86 -6.28 -3.58
N ASP A 33 9.84 -6.70 -4.33
CA ASP A 33 9.96 -6.90 -5.78
C ASP A 33 9.82 -5.57 -6.53
N ARG A 34 10.92 -5.15 -7.16
CA ARG A 34 11.04 -3.85 -7.86
C ARG A 34 9.92 -3.60 -8.86
N LYS A 35 9.55 -4.61 -9.66
CA LYS A 35 8.58 -4.45 -10.75
C LYS A 35 7.17 -4.40 -10.18
N THR A 36 6.87 -5.34 -9.31
CA THR A 36 5.59 -5.50 -8.64
C THR A 36 5.25 -4.28 -7.80
N PHE A 37 6.18 -3.74 -7.03
CA PHE A 37 5.88 -2.57 -6.21
C PHE A 37 5.48 -1.37 -7.07
N GLY A 38 6.25 -1.06 -8.13
CA GLY A 38 5.91 0.02 -9.06
C GLY A 38 4.54 -0.15 -9.72
N GLU A 39 4.23 -1.38 -10.14
CA GLU A 39 2.94 -1.74 -10.74
C GLU A 39 1.78 -1.58 -9.77
N VAL A 40 1.93 -2.01 -8.51
CA VAL A 40 0.91 -1.83 -7.47
C VAL A 40 0.61 -0.35 -7.26
N ILE A 41 1.64 0.49 -7.21
CA ILE A 41 1.46 1.94 -7.11
C ILE A 41 0.72 2.49 -8.33
N ASP A 42 1.01 2.02 -9.55
CA ASP A 42 0.27 2.43 -10.75
C ASP A 42 -1.20 2.04 -10.67
N LEU A 43 -1.49 0.79 -10.33
CA LEU A 43 -2.85 0.27 -10.23
C LEU A 43 -3.65 0.97 -9.12
N MET A 44 -3.01 1.31 -8.00
CA MET A 44 -3.67 2.06 -6.93
C MET A 44 -3.89 3.54 -7.29
N SER A 45 -3.03 4.12 -8.14
CA SER A 45 -3.08 5.53 -8.51
C SER A 45 -3.97 5.81 -9.73
N VAL A 46 -4.17 4.83 -10.63
CA VAL A 46 -4.79 5.04 -11.95
C VAL A 46 -6.16 5.71 -11.87
N HIS A 47 -6.96 5.38 -10.87
CA HIS A 47 -8.30 5.94 -10.70
C HIS A 47 -8.29 7.44 -10.35
N TRP A 48 -7.16 7.97 -9.87
CA TRP A 48 -7.04 9.31 -9.27
C TRP A 48 -6.28 10.32 -10.12
N LYS A 49 -5.54 9.87 -11.16
CA LYS A 49 -4.60 10.71 -11.95
C LYS A 49 -5.24 12.00 -12.51
N ASP A 50 -6.51 11.95 -12.92
CA ASP A 50 -7.19 13.09 -13.54
C ASP A 50 -8.31 13.68 -12.68
N LYS A 51 -8.31 13.38 -11.37
CA LYS A 51 -9.36 13.81 -10.44
C LYS A 51 -9.01 15.06 -9.64
N GLY A 52 -7.88 15.71 -9.94
CA GLY A 52 -7.39 16.86 -9.17
C GLY A 52 -7.01 16.50 -7.74
N THR A 53 -6.48 15.29 -7.52
CA THR A 53 -6.04 14.85 -6.19
C THR A 53 -4.79 15.64 -5.80
N THR A 54 -4.88 16.45 -4.75
CA THR A 54 -3.76 17.28 -4.27
C THR A 54 -3.09 16.77 -3.01
N LEU A 55 -3.74 15.84 -2.29
CA LEU A 55 -3.27 15.29 -1.02
C LEU A 55 -3.58 13.80 -0.91
N VAL A 56 -2.63 13.04 -0.36
CA VAL A 56 -2.79 11.63 0.02
C VAL A 56 -2.50 11.50 1.50
N ALA A 57 -3.49 11.06 2.26
CA ALA A 57 -3.33 10.76 3.68
C ALA A 57 -3.18 9.26 3.91
N ALA A 58 -2.25 8.86 4.79
CA ALA A 58 -2.03 7.45 5.10
C ALA A 58 -1.87 7.20 6.60
N ILE A 59 -2.36 6.07 7.07
CA ILE A 59 -2.31 5.66 8.49
C ILE A 59 -0.99 4.95 8.80
N GLU A 60 -0.40 5.28 9.94
CA GLU A 60 0.87 4.70 10.37
C GLU A 60 0.78 3.18 10.68
N ALA A 61 1.90 2.45 10.69
CA ALA A 61 3.18 2.83 10.08
C ALA A 61 3.26 2.32 8.64
N ARG A 62 2.78 1.10 8.40
CA ARG A 62 2.90 0.42 7.09
C ARG A 62 2.17 1.14 5.97
N GLY A 63 1.08 1.86 6.26
CA GLY A 63 0.36 2.63 5.26
C GLY A 63 1.19 3.76 4.64
N PHE A 64 2.22 4.25 5.35
CA PHE A 64 3.11 5.30 4.83
C PHE A 64 3.86 4.87 3.57
N ILE A 65 4.24 3.59 3.46
CA ILE A 65 5.05 3.09 2.33
C ILE A 65 4.29 3.24 1.00
N PRO A 66 3.12 2.61 0.78
CA PRO A 66 2.36 2.80 -0.44
C PRO A 66 1.74 4.20 -0.51
N GLY A 67 1.34 4.80 0.62
CA GLY A 67 0.73 6.13 0.65
C GLY A 67 1.65 7.23 0.12
N ALA A 68 2.91 7.26 0.56
CA ALA A 68 3.90 8.22 0.07
C ALA A 68 4.23 7.98 -1.41
N ALA A 69 4.35 6.72 -1.83
CA ALA A 69 4.60 6.39 -3.22
C ALA A 69 3.44 6.79 -4.16
N ILE A 70 2.19 6.63 -3.70
CA ILE A 70 1.00 7.12 -4.42
C ILE A 70 0.98 8.64 -4.48
N ALA A 71 1.33 9.34 -3.40
CA ALA A 71 1.43 10.80 -3.38
C ALA A 71 2.39 11.31 -4.48
N ILE A 72 3.59 10.73 -4.55
CA ILE A 72 4.58 11.03 -5.60
C ILE A 72 4.00 10.70 -6.99
N ARG A 73 3.35 9.54 -7.14
CA ARG A 73 2.77 9.10 -8.43
C ARG A 73 1.66 10.02 -8.94
N LEU A 74 0.94 10.69 -8.03
CA LEU A 74 -0.18 11.60 -8.34
C LEU A 74 0.24 13.08 -8.37
N ASP A 75 1.53 13.39 -8.17
CA ASP A 75 2.01 14.77 -7.99
C ASP A 75 1.25 15.52 -6.87
N ALA A 76 1.02 14.81 -5.75
CA ALA A 76 0.23 15.27 -4.61
C ALA A 76 1.10 15.37 -3.34
N GLY A 77 0.66 16.20 -2.39
CA GLY A 77 1.24 16.24 -1.04
C GLY A 77 0.89 14.99 -0.22
N PHE A 78 1.68 14.71 0.82
CA PHE A 78 1.49 13.56 1.71
C PHE A 78 1.17 14.00 3.15
N ILE A 79 0.15 13.39 3.76
CA ILE A 79 -0.27 13.66 5.14
C ILE A 79 -0.15 12.37 5.98
N PRO A 80 0.78 12.31 6.96
CA PRO A 80 0.85 11.18 7.87
C PRO A 80 -0.26 11.27 8.93
N ILE A 81 -1.07 10.22 9.06
CA ILE A 81 -2.02 10.04 10.16
C ILE A 81 -1.39 9.09 11.17
N ARG A 82 -1.22 9.58 12.41
CA ARG A 82 -0.62 8.83 13.52
C ARG A 82 -1.62 8.69 14.66
N LYS A 83 -1.51 7.61 15.42
CA LYS A 83 -2.16 7.48 16.72
C LYS A 83 -1.63 8.59 17.63
N SER A 84 -2.48 9.13 18.49
CA SER A 84 -1.96 9.86 19.65
C SER A 84 -1.14 8.86 20.45
N GLY A 85 0.10 9.19 20.75
CA GLY A 85 1.09 8.28 21.36
C GLY A 85 0.55 7.39 22.45
#